data_AF-A0A1C4HS91-F1
#
_entry.id   AF-A0A1C4HS91-F1
#
_cell.length_a   1.000
_cell.length_b   1.000
_cell.length_c   1.000
_cell.angle_alpha   90.00
_cell.angle_beta   90.00
_cell.angle_gamma   90.00
#
_symmetry.space_group_name_H-M   'P 1'
#
loop_
_entity.id
_entity.type
_entity.pdbx_description
1 polymer ?
#
loop_
_entity_poly.entity_id
_entity_poly.type
_entity_poly.pdbx_seq_one_letter_code
_entity_poly.pdbx_strand_id
1 'polypeptide(L)' 'MSAPRGSASMFRYDDDLLVNPHVWGQPASANPLFHLRRADDAGWFATYAESFEAVWADARPWTPEQ' A
#
# COMPACT_ATOMS: atom_id res chain seq x y z
N MET A 1 8.42 -12.04 18.87
CA MET A 1 8.65 -12.36 17.45
C MET A 1 7.69 -11.51 16.64
N SER A 2 8.17 -10.45 15.98
CA SER A 2 7.30 -9.65 15.11
C SER A 2 7.03 -10.48 13.86
N ALA A 3 5.77 -10.77 13.55
CA ALA A 3 5.42 -11.33 12.24
C ALA A 3 5.96 -10.40 11.14
N PRO A 4 6.40 -10.93 9.98
CA PRO A 4 6.75 -10.08 8.86
C PRO A 4 5.53 -9.25 8.47
N ARG A 5 5.64 -7.92 8.55
CA ARG A 5 4.62 -7.03 7.97
C ARG A 5 4.68 -7.25 6.47
N GLY A 6 3.57 -7.67 5.87
CA GLY A 6 3.48 -7.78 4.41
C GLY A 6 3.79 -6.41 3.78
N SER A 7 4.44 -6.42 2.61
CA SER A 7 4.67 -5.21 1.83
C SER A 7 3.72 -5.17 0.63
N ALA A 8 3.39 -3.98 0.18
CA ALA A 8 2.63 -3.77 -1.06
C ALA A 8 3.13 -2.50 -1.76
N SER A 9 3.02 -2.49 -3.08
CA SER A 9 3.07 -1.23 -3.84
C SER A 9 1.64 -0.72 -4.04
N MET A 10 1.46 0.59 -3.97
CA MET A 10 0.14 1.22 -4.04
C MET A 10 0.15 2.43 -4.96
N PHE A 11 -0.91 2.59 -5.75
CA PHE A 11 -1.15 3.77 -6.59
C PHE A 11 -2.58 4.26 -6.36
N ARG A 12 -2.75 5.51 -5.94
CA ARG A 12 -4.05 6.11 -5.64
C ARG A 12 -4.35 7.25 -6.60
N TYR A 13 -5.58 7.28 -7.12
CA TYR A 13 -6.10 8.31 -8.02
C TYR A 13 -7.56 8.58 -7.65
N ASP A 14 -7.90 9.78 -7.18
CA ASP A 14 -9.27 10.14 -6.78
C ASP A 14 -9.93 9.08 -5.88
N ASP A 15 -10.89 8.33 -6.44
CA ASP A 15 -11.67 7.26 -5.79
C ASP A 15 -11.18 5.84 -6.15
N ASP A 16 -10.06 5.70 -6.86
CA ASP A 16 -9.47 4.45 -7.31
C ASP A 16 -8.14 4.18 -6.61
N LEU A 17 -7.94 2.94 -6.18
CA LEU A 17 -6.73 2.48 -5.52
C LEU A 17 -6.28 1.14 -6.13
N LEU A 18 -5.08 1.14 -6.70
CA LEU A 18 -4.41 -0.06 -7.18
C LEU A 18 -3.45 -0.56 -6.10
N VAL A 19 -3.63 -1.79 -5.64
CA VAL A 19 -2.79 -2.42 -4.62
C VAL A 19 -2.14 -3.67 -5.21
N ASN A 20 -0.82 -3.76 -5.11
CA ASN A 20 -0.03 -4.91 -5.53
C ASN A 20 0.69 -5.50 -4.31
N PRO A 21 0.06 -6.44 -3.57
CA PRO A 21 0.69 -7.11 -2.44
C PRO A 21 1.87 -7.97 -2.88
N HIS A 22 3.00 -7.84 -2.18
CA HIS A 22 4.21 -8.57 -2.54
C HIS A 22 4.17 -10.00 -2.01
N VAL A 23 3.99 -10.97 -2.92
CA VAL A 23 4.04 -12.40 -2.60
C VAL A 23 5.50 -12.84 -2.50
N TRP A 24 5.84 -13.50 -1.41
CA TRP A 24 7.20 -13.97 -1.16
C TRP A 24 7.70 -14.89 -2.28
N GLY A 25 8.90 -14.63 -2.79
CA GLY A 25 9.55 -15.43 -3.83
C GLY A 25 8.99 -15.23 -5.24
N GLN A 26 8.09 -14.27 -5.45
CA GLN A 26 7.55 -13.91 -6.76
C GLN A 26 8.07 -12.53 -7.22
N PRO A 27 8.31 -12.33 -8.53
CA PRO A 27 8.54 -11.00 -9.06
C PRO A 27 7.26 -10.15 -8.97
N ALA A 28 7.41 -8.83 -8.82
CA ALA A 28 6.26 -7.91 -8.67
C ALA A 28 5.23 -8.04 -9.81
N SER A 29 5.68 -8.29 -11.04
CA SER A 29 4.81 -8.48 -12.21
C SER A 29 3.94 -9.74 -12.15
N ALA A 30 4.28 -10.72 -11.31
CA ALA A 30 3.51 -11.95 -11.12
C ALA A 30 2.56 -11.89 -9.90
N ASN A 31 2.62 -10.81 -9.13
CA ASN A 31 1.77 -10.61 -7.97
C ASN A 31 0.36 -10.16 -8.40
N PRO A 32 -0.69 -10.48 -7.60
CA PRO A 32 -2.03 -9.99 -7.88
C PRO A 32 -2.08 -8.46 -7.83
N LEU A 33 -2.89 -7.86 -8.70
CA LEU A 33 -3.23 -6.44 -8.66
C LEU A 33 -4.70 -6.32 -8.27
N PHE A 34 -4.97 -5.71 -7.13
CA PHE A 34 -6.33 -5.35 -6.74
C PHE A 34 -6.63 -3.93 -7.21
N HIS A 35 -7.71 -3.79 -7.97
CA HIS A 35 -8.29 -2.49 -8.30
C HIS A 35 -9.50 -2.28 -7.39
N LEU A 36 -9.35 -1.38 -6.43
CA LEU A 36 -10.35 -1.05 -5.42
C LEU A 36 -10.95 0.32 -5.75
N ARG A 37 -12.28 0.41 -5.78
CA ARG A 37 -13.01 1.66 -5.91
C ARG A 37 -13.58 2.05 -4.55
N ARG A 38 -13.48 3.33 -4.19
CA ARG A 38 -14.06 3.87 -2.96
C ARG A 38 -15.58 3.77 -3.05
N ALA A 39 -16.19 3.10 -2.08
CA ALA A 39 -17.63 2.90 -2.00
C ALA A 39 -18.23 3.53 -0.74
N ASP A 40 -17.58 3.31 0.40
CA ASP A 40 -17.88 3.90 1.70
C ASP A 40 -16.58 4.21 2.46
N ASP A 41 -16.71 4.71 3.68
CA ASP A 41 -15.59 5.02 4.58
C ASP A 41 -15.05 3.77 5.30
N ALA A 42 -15.35 2.57 4.80
CA ALA A 42 -14.92 1.30 5.38
C ALA A 42 -14.42 0.33 4.29
N GLY A 43 -14.05 -0.88 4.71
CA GLY A 43 -13.63 -1.95 3.80
C GLY A 43 -12.23 -1.75 3.20
N TRP A 44 -11.95 -2.49 2.13
CA TRP A 44 -10.59 -2.68 1.63
C TRP A 44 -9.91 -1.39 1.18
N PHE A 45 -10.66 -0.47 0.54
CA PHE A 45 -10.10 0.83 0.15
C PHE A 45 -9.65 1.61 1.39
N ALA A 46 -10.53 1.77 2.38
CA ALA A 46 -10.25 2.50 3.61
C ALA A 46 -9.07 1.87 4.36
N THR A 47 -9.07 0.55 4.53
CA THR A 47 -8.00 -0.18 5.23
C THR A 47 -6.61 0.05 4.59
N TYR A 48 -6.50 -0.05 3.26
CA TYR A 48 -5.23 0.19 2.59
C TYR A 48 -4.84 1.67 2.63
N ALA A 49 -5.80 2.59 2.46
CA ALA A 49 -5.54 4.03 2.56
C ALA A 49 -5.02 4.41 3.95
N GLU A 50 -5.65 3.94 5.02
CA GLU A 50 -5.19 4.16 6.40
C GLU A 50 -3.78 3.58 6.64
N SER A 51 -3.49 2.40 6.09
CA SER A 51 -2.14 1.82 6.16
C SER A 51 -1.10 2.69 5.47
N PHE A 52 -1.44 3.33 4.35
CA PHE A 52 -0.53 4.25 3.68
C PHE A 52 -0.31 5.50 4.53
N GLU A 53 -1.37 6.13 5.05
CA GLU A 53 -1.27 7.32 5.89
C GLU A 53 -0.42 7.05 7.15
N ALA A 54 -0.56 5.88 7.76
CA ALA A 54 0.25 5.49 8.91
C ALA A 54 1.76 5.41 8.58
N VAL A 55 2.12 4.87 7.41
CA VAL A 55 3.51 4.84 6.94
C VAL A 55 4.01 6.24 6.60
N TRP A 56 3.15 7.05 5.97
CA TRP A 56 3.49 8.40 5.55
C TRP A 56 3.71 9.35 6.73
N ALA A 57 2.93 9.22 7.81
CA ALA A 57 3.08 10.00 9.04
C ALA A 57 4.47 9.84 9.68
N ASP A 58 5.09 8.67 9.54
CA ASP A 58 6.43 8.37 10.05
C ASP A 58 7.54 8.63 9.01
N ALA A 59 7.20 9.01 7.78
CA ALA A 59 8.16 9.25 6.71
C ALA A 59 9.02 10.47 7.00
N ARG A 60 10.28 10.41 6.56
CA ARG A 60 11.22 11.53 6.67
C ARG A 60 11.38 12.20 5.30
N PRO A 61 11.56 13.53 5.25
CA PRO A 61 11.99 14.19 4.03
C PRO A 61 13.21 13.51 3.45
N TRP A 62 13.21 13.32 2.13
CA TRP A 62 14.40 12.84 1.47
C TRP A 62 15.46 13.94 1.51
N THR A 63 16.61 13.63 2.12
CA THR A 63 17.76 14.53 2.22
C THR A 63 18.91 13.87 1.45
N PRO A 64 19.25 14.33 0.23
CA PRO A 64 20.24 13.67 -0.64
C PRO A 64 21.66 13.59 -0.08
N GLU A 65 21.95 14.34 0.99
CA GLU A 65 23.30 14.58 1.52
C GLU A 65 23.55 13.90 2.87
N GLN A 66 22.59 13.11 3.36
CA GLN A 66 22.76 12.16 4.48
C GLN A 66 22.87 10.73 3.96
#